data_AF-A0A3D5P421-F1
#
_entry.id   AF-A0A3D5P421-F1
#
_cell.length_a   1.000
_cell.length_b   1.000
_cell.length_c   1.000
_cell.angle_alpha   90.00
_cell.angle_beta   90.00
_cell.angle_gamma   90.00
#
_symmetry.space_group_name_H-M   'P 1'
#
loop_
_entity.id
_entity.type
_entity.pdbx_description
1 polymer ?
#
loop_
_entity_poly.entity_id
_entity_poly.type
_entity_poly.pdbx_seq_one_letter_code
_entity_poly.pdbx_strand_id
1 'polypeptide(L)'
;MITQRKSDGLTDFGLIALAAIWGVNFSIVKVALNELEPLAFNALRFPLAAAALGWIVFRGTEDLMPQREDVPRILLLGLIGNVLYQLAFIIGLDWTYAGNASLLLATTPVWTVILSAAAGHEQP
;
A
#
# COMPACT_ATOMS: atom_id res chain seq x y z
N MET A 1 2.24 -14.12 -27.29
CA MET A 1 3.57 -13.46 -27.28
C MET A 1 3.50 -12.30 -26.31
N ILE A 2 4.00 -12.48 -25.09
CA ILE A 2 4.14 -11.40 -24.11
C ILE A 2 5.37 -10.60 -24.53
N THR A 3 5.16 -9.38 -25.01
CA THR A 3 6.22 -8.45 -25.37
C THR A 3 7.03 -8.13 -24.10
N GLN A 4 8.19 -8.77 -23.97
CA GLN A 4 9.24 -8.41 -23.02
C GLN A 4 9.69 -6.98 -23.32
N ARG A 5 9.08 -6.02 -22.61
CA ARG A 5 9.54 -4.63 -22.59
C ARG A 5 10.91 -4.63 -21.93
N LYS A 6 11.95 -4.18 -22.63
CA LYS A 6 13.29 -3.99 -22.05
C LYS A 6 13.14 -3.20 -20.75
N SER A 7 13.59 -3.74 -19.61
CA SER A 7 13.67 -2.94 -18.39
C SER A 7 14.77 -1.90 -18.60
N ASP A 8 14.37 -0.64 -18.65
CA ASP A 8 15.33 0.45 -18.62
C ASP A 8 15.98 0.44 -17.23
N GLY A 9 17.31 0.61 -17.13
CA GLY A 9 18.01 0.57 -15.84
C GLY A 9 17.46 1.54 -14.78
N LEU A 10 16.74 2.58 -15.20
CA LEU A 10 15.99 3.48 -14.33
C LEU A 10 14.80 2.80 -13.63
N THR A 11 14.09 1.90 -14.33
CA THR A 11 12.99 1.10 -13.77
C THR A 11 13.53 0.15 -12.70
N ASP A 12 14.62 -0.54 -13.00
CA ASP A 12 15.25 -1.49 -12.07
C ASP A 12 15.77 -0.78 -10.82
N PHE A 13 16.42 0.37 -11.00
CA PHE A 13 16.82 1.23 -9.89
C PHE A 13 15.61 1.70 -9.05
N GLY A 14 14.53 2.11 -9.72
CA GLY A 14 13.29 2.53 -9.06
C GLY A 14 12.68 1.40 -8.21
N LEU A 15 12.69 0.16 -8.70
CA LEU A 15 12.21 -1.01 -7.97
C LEU A 15 13.10 -1.33 -6.76
N ILE A 16 14.43 -1.24 -6.90
CA ILE A 16 15.37 -1.43 -5.77
C ILE A 16 15.15 -0.34 -4.71
N ALA A 17 15.02 0.92 -5.12
CA ALA A 17 14.75 2.02 -4.20
C ALA A 17 13.42 1.83 -3.47
N LEU A 18 12.37 1.43 -4.21
CA LEU A 18 11.06 1.11 -3.62
C LEU A 18 11.18 0.00 -2.58
N ALA A 19 11.87 -1.10 -2.91
CA ALA A 19 12.09 -2.22 -1.99
C ALA A 19 12.84 -1.80 -0.72
N ALA A 20 13.88 -0.96 -0.86
CA ALA A 20 14.64 -0.44 0.27
C ALA A 20 13.78 0.47 1.17
N ILE A 21 13.03 1.40 0.56
CA ILE A 21 12.13 2.32 1.29
C ILE A 21 11.10 1.53 2.08
N TRP A 22 10.44 0.56 1.43
CA TRP A 22 9.44 -0.28 2.10
C TRP A 22 10.04 -1.20 3.15
N GLY A 23 11.20 -1.82 2.89
CA GLY A 23 11.88 -2.67 3.87
C GLY A 23 12.25 -1.93 5.16
N VAL A 24 12.76 -0.70 5.03
CA VAL A 24 13.08 0.16 6.19
C VAL A 24 11.82 0.69 6.87
N ASN A 25 10.71 0.85 6.14
CA ASN A 25 9.46 1.40 6.68
C ASN A 25 8.96 0.64 7.91
N PHE A 26 9.01 -0.69 7.90
CA PHE A 26 8.57 -1.52 9.04
C PHE A 26 9.32 -1.19 10.33
N SER A 27 10.63 -0.99 10.23
CA SER A 27 11.48 -0.66 11.37
C SER A 27 11.17 0.75 11.88
N ILE A 28 11.04 1.73 10.99
CA ILE A 28 10.71 3.11 11.36
C ILE A 28 9.34 3.18 12.02
N VAL A 29 8.31 2.54 11.44
CA VAL A 29 6.96 2.53 12.01
C VAL A 29 6.98 1.87 13.37
N LYS A 30 7.65 0.72 13.53
CA LYS A 30 7.73 0.05 14.84
C LYS A 30 8.40 0.92 15.91
N VAL A 31 9.46 1.65 15.55
CA VAL A 31 10.09 2.62 16.47
C VAL A 31 9.12 3.75 16.82
N ALA A 32 8.40 4.29 15.83
CA ALA A 32 7.40 5.33 16.07
C ALA A 32 6.24 4.86 16.96
N LEU A 33 5.85 3.58 16.84
CA LEU A 33 4.80 2.97 17.68
C LEU A 33 5.19 2.83 19.16
N ASN A 34 6.49 2.93 19.50
CA ASN A 34 6.90 3.00 20.90
C ASN A 34 6.55 4.35 21.56
N GLU A 35 6.41 5.40 20.76
CA GLU A 35 6.17 6.79 21.22
C GLU A 35 4.74 7.25 20.93
N LEU A 36 4.10 6.70 19.90
CA LEU A 36 2.77 7.08 19.43
C LEU A 36 1.85 5.87 19.33
N GLU A 37 0.61 6.01 19.78
CA GLU A 37 -0.39 4.98 19.56
C GLU A 37 -0.60 4.71 18.06
N PRO A 38 -0.87 3.45 17.67
CA PRO A 38 -1.09 3.05 16.28
C PRO A 38 -2.07 3.95 15.51
N LEU A 39 -3.21 4.26 16.15
CA LEU A 39 -4.24 5.05 15.51
C LEU A 39 -3.83 6.52 15.36
N ALA A 40 -3.11 7.07 16.34
CA ALA A 40 -2.57 8.43 16.30
C ALA A 40 -1.51 8.59 15.20
N PHE A 41 -0.63 7.59 15.03
CA PHE A 41 0.34 7.58 13.94
C PHE A 41 -0.33 7.63 12.56
N ASN A 42 -1.36 6.81 12.33
CA ASN A 42 -2.13 6.84 11.08
C ASN A 42 -2.92 8.14 10.91
N ALA A 43 -3.49 8.68 12.00
CA ALA A 43 -4.22 9.94 11.98
C ALA A 43 -3.36 11.14 11.58
N LEU A 44 -2.04 11.08 11.81
CA LEU A 44 -1.09 12.05 11.25
C LEU A 44 -0.73 11.72 9.80
N ARG A 45 -0.40 10.46 9.52
CA ARG A 45 0.13 10.01 8.23
C ARG A 45 -0.85 10.24 7.08
N PHE A 46 -2.13 9.87 7.22
CA PHE A 46 -3.09 9.92 6.12
C PHE A 46 -3.53 11.33 5.72
N PRO A 47 -3.84 12.26 6.65
CA PRO A 47 -4.15 13.63 6.28
C PRO A 47 -2.96 14.34 5.62
N LEU A 48 -1.73 14.08 6.08
CA LEU A 48 -0.53 14.61 5.44
C LEU A 48 -0.38 14.08 4.01
N ALA A 49 -0.57 12.77 3.81
CA ALA A 49 -0.53 12.17 2.47
C ALA A 49 -1.63 12.74 1.57
N ALA A 50 -2.86 12.88 2.08
CA ALA A 50 -3.99 13.45 1.34
C ALA A 50 -3.75 14.93 0.98
N ALA A 51 -3.19 15.72 1.89
CA ALA A 51 -2.83 17.11 1.63
C ALA A 51 -1.72 17.24 0.58
N ALA A 52 -0.67 16.41 0.67
CA ALA A 52 0.41 16.39 -0.30
C ALA A 52 -0.07 15.98 -1.69
N LEU A 53 -0.87 14.92 -1.79
CA LEU A 53 -1.47 14.49 -3.06
C LEU A 53 -2.45 15.53 -3.59
N GLY A 54 -3.31 16.08 -2.74
CA GLY A 54 -4.25 17.15 -3.10
C GLY A 54 -3.53 18.39 -3.64
N TRP A 55 -2.40 18.76 -3.04
CA TRP A 55 -1.56 19.85 -3.53
C TRP A 55 -0.95 19.58 -4.90
N ILE A 56 -0.50 18.35 -5.16
CA ILE A 56 0.03 17.93 -6.47
C ILE A 56 -1.08 18.01 -7.52
N VAL A 57 -2.27 17.46 -7.22
CA VAL A 57 -3.44 17.50 -8.11
C VAL A 57 -3.83 18.94 -8.43
N PHE A 58 -3.91 19.80 -7.39
CA PHE A 58 -4.24 21.21 -7.54
C PHE A 58 -3.26 21.98 -8.44
N ARG A 59 -1.98 21.55 -8.52
CA ARG A 59 -0.95 22.23 -9.31
C ARG A 59 -0.79 21.74 -10.74
N GLY A 60 -1.36 20.60 -11.13
CA GLY A 60 -0.85 19.89 -12.32
C GLY A 60 -1.86 19.27 -13.26
N THR A 61 -3.12 19.08 -12.88
CA THR A 61 -3.99 18.25 -13.73
C THR A 61 -5.46 18.65 -13.61
N GLU A 62 -6.00 19.28 -14.66
CA GLU A 62 -7.40 19.71 -14.74
C GLU A 62 -8.40 18.53 -14.85
N ASP A 63 -7.91 17.31 -15.13
CA ASP A 63 -8.75 16.15 -15.50
C ASP A 63 -8.70 14.95 -14.52
N LEU A 64 -8.25 15.15 -13.27
CA LEU A 64 -8.19 14.06 -12.26
C LEU A 64 -9.44 13.92 -11.40
N MET A 65 -10.47 14.75 -11.61
CA MET A 65 -11.71 14.63 -10.84
C MET A 65 -12.50 13.39 -11.30
N PRO A 66 -12.79 12.44 -10.38
CA PRO A 66 -13.56 11.26 -10.75
C PRO A 66 -15.00 11.65 -11.12
N GLN A 67 -15.58 10.90 -12.04
CA GLN A 67 -16.99 11.03 -12.35
C GLN A 67 -17.82 10.69 -11.11
N ARG A 68 -18.95 11.39 -10.92
CA ARG A 68 -19.81 11.22 -9.73
C ARG A 68 -20.26 9.78 -9.52
N GLU A 69 -20.37 9.02 -10.59
CA GLU A 69 -20.76 7.60 -10.62
C GLU A 69 -19.66 6.68 -10.06
N ASP A 70 -18.38 7.08 -10.18
CA ASP A 70 -17.24 6.31 -9.67
C ASP A 70 -16.94 6.60 -8.20
N VAL A 71 -17.45 7.70 -7.66
CA VAL A 71 -17.19 8.12 -6.27
C VAL A 71 -17.52 7.03 -5.25
N PRO A 72 -18.69 6.35 -5.29
CA PRO A 72 -18.98 5.26 -4.35
C PRO A 72 -17.97 4.10 -4.47
N ARG A 73 -17.52 3.78 -5.69
CA ARG A 73 -16.56 2.71 -5.94
C ARG A 73 -15.18 3.07 -5.41
N ILE A 74 -14.75 4.31 -5.62
CA ILE A 74 -13.49 4.86 -5.08
C ILE A 74 -13.52 4.87 -3.55
N LEU A 75 -14.63 5.30 -2.95
CA LEU A 75 -14.80 5.28 -1.50
C LEU A 75 -14.76 3.85 -0.95
N LEU A 76 -15.41 2.89 -1.61
CA LEU A 76 -15.37 1.49 -1.20
C LEU A 76 -13.95 0.90 -1.30
N LEU A 77 -13.22 1.20 -2.38
CA LEU A 77 -11.83 0.80 -2.56
C LEU A 77 -10.90 1.45 -1.53
N GLY A 78 -11.11 2.72 -1.20
CA GLY A 78 -10.38 3.40 -0.14
C GLY A 78 -10.66 2.80 1.23
N LEU A 79 -11.92 2.52 1.54
CA LEU A 79 -12.32 1.92 2.81
C LEU A 79 -11.75 0.51 2.97
N ILE A 80 -11.94 -0.36 2.00
CA ILE A 80 -11.48 -1.76 2.07
C ILE A 80 -9.97 -1.85 1.88
N GLY A 81 -9.46 -1.24 0.81
CA GLY A 81 -8.07 -1.38 0.38
C GLY A 81 -7.08 -0.55 1.19
N ASN A 82 -7.50 0.59 1.77
CA ASN A 82 -6.62 1.41 2.62
C ASN A 82 -7.00 1.35 4.09
N VAL A 83 -8.25 1.66 4.46
CA VAL A 83 -8.60 1.81 5.89
C VAL A 83 -8.55 0.46 6.60
N LEU A 84 -9.26 -0.56 6.11
CA LEU A 84 -9.28 -1.88 6.74
C LEU A 84 -7.90 -2.54 6.70
N TYR A 85 -7.24 -2.50 5.54
CA TYR A 85 -5.88 -3.02 5.40
C TYR A 85 -4.92 -2.35 6.38
N GLN A 86 -4.91 -1.02 6.44
CA GLN A 86 -3.97 -0.30 7.29
C GLN A 86 -4.24 -0.54 8.77
N LEU A 87 -5.50 -0.63 9.19
CA LEU A 87 -5.84 -0.98 10.57
C LEU A 87 -5.32 -2.37 10.94
N ALA A 88 -5.58 -3.36 10.09
CA ALA A 88 -5.06 -4.72 10.29
C ALA A 88 -3.52 -4.73 10.31
N PHE A 89 -2.89 -3.98 9.40
CA PHE A 89 -1.45 -3.87 9.31
C PHE A 89 -0.84 -3.26 10.57
N ILE A 90 -1.32 -2.11 11.01
CA ILE A 90 -0.69 -1.38 12.11
C ILE A 90 -0.91 -2.06 13.45
N ILE A 91 -2.09 -2.65 13.68
CA ILE A 91 -2.38 -3.46 14.87
C ILE A 91 -1.53 -4.73 14.84
N GLY A 92 -1.46 -5.41 13.69
CA GLY A 92 -0.61 -6.59 13.53
C GLY A 92 0.86 -6.30 13.78
N LEU A 93 1.37 -5.17 13.27
CA LEU A 93 2.74 -4.70 13.50
C LEU A 93 2.98 -4.32 14.95
N ASP A 94 1.99 -3.74 15.63
CA ASP A 94 2.05 -3.42 17.06
C ASP A 94 2.18 -4.70 17.91
N TRP A 95 1.40 -5.73 17.60
CA TRP A 95 1.39 -7.00 18.32
C TRP A 95 2.56 -7.94 17.98
N THR A 96 3.37 -7.62 16.95
CA THR A 96 4.47 -8.48 16.51
C THR A 96 5.79 -7.71 16.34
N TYR A 97 6.85 -8.43 15.97
CA TYR A 97 8.13 -7.82 15.61
C TYR A 97 8.13 -7.38 14.14
N ALA A 98 8.85 -6.30 13.82
CA ALA A 98 8.96 -5.79 12.46
C ALA A 98 9.39 -6.87 11.44
N GLY A 99 10.33 -7.75 11.83
CA GLY A 99 10.75 -8.88 11.01
C GLY A 99 9.62 -9.87 10.70
N ASN A 100 8.82 -10.23 11.69
CA ASN A 100 7.69 -11.14 11.51
C ASN A 100 6.62 -10.53 10.59
N ALA A 101 6.30 -9.24 10.79
CA ALA A 101 5.35 -8.53 9.92
C ALA A 101 5.84 -8.48 8.46
N SER A 102 7.13 -8.20 8.24
CA SER A 102 7.71 -8.20 6.89
C SER A 102 7.70 -9.59 6.25
N LEU A 103 7.94 -10.64 7.02
CA LEU A 103 7.92 -12.02 6.53
C LEU A 103 6.49 -12.43 6.13
N LEU A 104 5.49 -12.09 6.95
CA LEU A 104 4.09 -12.33 6.62
C LEU A 104 3.68 -11.63 5.32
N LEU A 105 4.07 -10.38 5.11
CA LEU A 105 3.78 -9.68 3.85
C LEU A 105 4.59 -10.23 2.66
N ALA A 106 5.79 -10.79 2.88
CA ALA A 106 6.49 -11.49 1.81
C ALA A 106 5.72 -12.74 1.30
N THR A 107 4.78 -13.27 2.08
CA THR A 107 3.89 -14.36 1.66
C THR A 107 2.63 -13.90 0.91
N THR A 108 2.42 -12.60 0.71
CA THR A 108 1.25 -12.08 -0.03
C THR A 108 1.03 -12.77 -1.38
N PRO A 109 2.05 -13.06 -2.21
CA PRO A 109 1.84 -13.76 -3.48
C PRO A 109 1.21 -15.16 -3.31
N VAL A 110 1.54 -15.87 -2.24
CA VAL A 110 0.97 -17.19 -1.93
C VAL A 110 -0.54 -17.06 -1.67
N TRP A 111 -0.93 -16.09 -0.85
CA TRP A 111 -2.34 -15.79 -0.60
C TRP A 111 -3.06 -15.32 -1.86
N THR A 112 -2.41 -14.52 -2.70
CA THR A 112 -2.96 -14.09 -3.99
C THR A 112 -3.29 -15.29 -4.88
N VAL A 113 -2.37 -16.24 -5.03
CA VAL A 113 -2.60 -17.46 -5.83
C VAL A 113 -3.74 -18.30 -5.24
N ILE A 114 -3.74 -18.53 -3.93
CA ILE A 114 -4.79 -19.31 -3.26
C ILE A 114 -6.18 -18.68 -3.49
N LEU A 115 -6.30 -17.36 -3.30
CA LEU A 115 -7.57 -16.65 -3.48
C LEU A 115 -7.99 -16.59 -4.96
N SER A 116 -7.03 -16.40 -5.88
CA SER A 116 -7.26 -16.41 -7.34
C SER A 116 -7.82 -17.75 -7.81
N ALA A 117 -7.19 -18.85 -7.37
CA ALA A 117 -7.64 -20.21 -7.64
C ALA A 117 -9.02 -20.49 -7.02
N ALA A 118 -9.24 -20.09 -5.75
CA ALA A 118 -10.52 -20.28 -5.07
C ALA A 118 -11.68 -19.50 -5.73
N ALA A 119 -11.40 -18.32 -6.28
CA ALA A 119 -12.37 -17.50 -7.00
C ALA A 119 -12.56 -17.93 -8.46
N GLY A 120 -11.85 -18.97 -8.94
CA GLY A 120 -12.01 -19.53 -10.27
C GLY A 120 -11.44 -18.68 -11.40
N HIS A 121 -10.56 -17.72 -11.07
CA HIS A 121 -9.91 -16.86 -12.07
C HIS A 121 -8.78 -17.57 -12.83
N GLU A 122 -8.27 -18.67 -12.29
CA GLU A 122 -7.25 -19.53 -12.91
C GLU A 122 -7.84 -20.93 -13.13
N GLN A 123 -8.13 -21.29 -14.39
CA GLN A 123 -8.24 -22.69 -14.79
C GLN A 123 -6.82 -23.23 -15.04
N PRO A 124 -6.49 -24.44 -14.56
CA PRO A 124 -5.16 -25.04 -14.73
C PRO A 124 -4.79 -25.28 -16.19
#